data_AF-A0A3C1YSY6-F1
#
_entry.id   AF-A0A3C1YSY6-F1
#
_cell.length_a   1.000
_cell.length_b   1.000
_cell.length_c   1.000
_cell.angle_alpha   90.00
_cell.angle_beta   90.00
_cell.angle_gamma   90.00
#
_symmetry.space_group_name_H-M   'P 1'
#
loop_
_entity.id
_entity.type
_entity.pdbx_description
1 polymer ?
#
loop_
_entity_poly.entity_id
_entity_poly.type
_entity_poly.pdbx_seq_one_letter_code
_entity_poly.pdbx_strand_id
1 'polypeptide(L)'
;MKKIYLLISIITLSLNAQIQTKNADVFEELETGNLTLRFFNAVNGLPIVGGVVQIETMEEMQTDEEGKVLFAVPEQDGILRTQFFAEGYIPTEFPIEIMAGTLFFNRISISPKMDIKFVRIVVDWNKEPRDLDAHFVKNGSNGYHISFRNMKVLDDGSGMLDIDAMKGYGPETITVKEVTTTAIYEYSIVDYSNQNNKNSTGLSDSKATVKVYGDGKLLKVFQVPRKKAGIVWNVFKIEQGQIREINQLVTNR
;
A
#
# COMPACT_ATOMS: atom_id res chain seq x y z
N MET A 1 21.70 -16.04 -23.40
CA MET A 1 21.67 -14.57 -23.54
C MET A 1 20.23 -14.11 -23.71
N LYS A 2 19.88 -12.97 -23.09
CA LYS A 2 18.60 -12.24 -23.10
C LYS A 2 17.43 -12.85 -22.31
N LYS A 3 17.27 -12.44 -21.04
CA LYS A 3 15.97 -12.19 -20.35
C LYS A 3 16.08 -11.69 -18.88
N ILE A 4 17.15 -10.96 -18.50
CA ILE A 4 17.29 -10.40 -17.12
C ILE A 4 17.31 -8.85 -17.09
N TYR A 5 17.33 -8.17 -18.24
CA TYR A 5 17.48 -6.71 -18.28
C TYR A 5 16.16 -5.91 -18.23
N LEU A 6 14.99 -6.54 -18.37
CA LEU A 6 13.71 -5.81 -18.48
C LEU A 6 13.11 -5.45 -17.11
N LEU A 7 13.31 -6.28 -16.08
CA LEU A 7 12.74 -6.03 -14.74
C LEU A 7 13.48 -4.90 -14.00
N ILE A 8 14.82 -4.89 -14.10
CA ILE A 8 15.68 -3.88 -13.46
C ILE A 8 15.47 -2.49 -14.09
N SER A 9 15.22 -2.41 -15.40
CA SER A 9 14.99 -1.11 -16.07
C SER A 9 13.62 -0.50 -15.74
N ILE A 10 12.57 -1.31 -15.58
CA ILE A 10 11.22 -0.82 -15.24
C ILE A 10 11.20 -0.24 -13.82
N ILE A 11 11.88 -0.90 -12.87
CA ILE A 11 11.91 -0.50 -11.45
C ILE A 11 12.75 0.76 -11.23
N THR A 12 13.80 0.96 -12.03
CA THR A 12 14.58 2.21 -11.99
C THR A 12 13.85 3.39 -12.64
N LEU A 13 13.03 3.14 -13.68
CA LEU A 13 12.16 4.16 -14.25
C LEU A 13 11.03 4.58 -13.29
N SER A 14 10.38 3.63 -12.60
CA SER A 14 9.27 3.92 -11.68
C SER A 14 9.70 4.75 -10.47
N LEU A 15 10.85 4.44 -9.87
CA LEU A 15 11.40 5.23 -8.75
C LEU A 15 11.70 6.68 -9.16
N ASN A 16 12.34 6.88 -10.32
CA ASN A 16 12.65 8.22 -10.81
C ASN A 16 11.37 9.03 -11.11
N ALA A 17 10.34 8.40 -11.67
CA ALA A 17 9.04 9.03 -11.88
C ALA A 17 8.35 9.39 -10.55
N GLN A 18 8.41 8.53 -9.53
CA GLN A 18 7.88 8.83 -8.20
C GLN A 18 8.62 9.98 -7.50
N ILE A 19 9.95 10.06 -7.65
CA ILE A 19 10.75 11.18 -7.11
C ILE A 19 10.42 12.50 -7.83
N GLN A 20 10.31 12.46 -9.16
CA GLN A 20 9.94 13.64 -9.95
C GLN A 20 8.55 14.15 -9.56
N THR A 21 7.57 13.25 -9.46
CA THR A 21 6.22 13.62 -9.04
C THR A 21 6.19 14.17 -7.61
N LYS A 22 6.99 13.66 -6.67
CA LYS A 22 6.99 14.21 -5.30
C LYS A 22 7.60 15.60 -5.25
N ASN A 23 8.69 15.83 -5.98
CA ASN A 23 9.26 17.17 -6.08
C ASN A 23 8.24 18.14 -6.70
N ALA A 24 7.54 17.73 -7.76
CA ALA A 24 6.46 18.51 -8.36
C ALA A 24 5.34 18.79 -7.36
N ASP A 25 4.92 17.81 -6.55
CA ASP A 25 3.95 18.01 -5.48
C ASP A 25 4.43 19.10 -4.50
N VAL A 26 5.67 19.03 -4.04
CA VAL A 26 6.22 20.03 -3.09
C VAL A 26 6.25 21.43 -3.69
N PHE A 27 6.63 21.57 -4.97
CA PHE A 27 6.60 22.87 -5.65
C PHE A 27 5.18 23.40 -5.77
N GLU A 28 4.23 22.57 -6.20
CA GLU A 28 2.81 22.96 -6.32
C GLU A 28 2.22 23.35 -4.96
N GLU A 29 2.54 22.61 -3.89
CA GLU A 29 2.08 22.89 -2.53
C GLU A 29 2.64 24.25 -2.03
N LEU A 30 3.89 24.59 -2.39
CA LEU A 30 4.48 25.88 -2.06
C LEU A 30 3.90 27.05 -2.89
N GLU A 31 3.57 26.81 -4.15
CA GLU A 31 3.03 27.83 -5.06
C GLU A 31 1.55 28.13 -4.77
N THR A 32 0.76 27.11 -4.50
CA THR A 32 -0.70 27.22 -4.36
C THR A 32 -1.16 27.30 -2.90
N GLY A 33 -0.38 26.79 -1.95
CA GLY A 33 -0.79 26.58 -0.57
C GLY A 33 -1.79 25.42 -0.38
N ASN A 34 -2.14 24.68 -1.44
CA ASN A 34 -2.97 23.50 -1.36
C ASN A 34 -2.13 22.25 -1.08
N LEU A 35 -2.75 21.19 -0.58
CA LEU A 35 -2.15 19.87 -0.41
C LEU A 35 -2.46 18.98 -1.62
N THR A 36 -1.53 18.06 -1.92
CA THR A 36 -1.67 17.13 -3.04
C THR A 36 -2.07 15.74 -2.56
N LEU A 37 -2.99 15.07 -3.26
CA LEU A 37 -3.22 13.62 -3.20
C LEU A 37 -3.09 13.00 -4.59
N ARG A 38 -2.53 11.79 -4.67
CA ARG A 38 -2.40 11.01 -5.92
C ARG A 38 -2.95 9.61 -5.76
N PHE A 39 -3.56 9.09 -6.81
CA PHE A 39 -4.22 7.78 -6.84
C PHE A 39 -3.67 6.90 -7.96
N PHE A 40 -3.28 5.68 -7.60
CA PHE A 40 -2.65 4.73 -8.51
C PHE A 40 -3.37 3.39 -8.51
N ASN A 41 -3.33 2.70 -9.63
CA ASN A 41 -3.82 1.34 -9.75
C ASN A 41 -2.88 0.37 -9.01
N ALA A 42 -3.40 -0.35 -8.02
CA ALA A 42 -2.63 -1.24 -7.17
C ALA A 42 -2.01 -2.46 -7.89
N VAL A 43 -2.35 -2.73 -9.15
CA VAL A 43 -1.86 -3.88 -9.91
C VAL A 43 -0.78 -3.51 -10.93
N ASN A 44 -0.77 -2.27 -11.42
CA ASN A 44 0.21 -1.83 -12.42
C ASN A 44 0.91 -0.49 -12.12
N GLY A 45 0.53 0.20 -11.04
CA GLY A 45 1.14 1.46 -10.61
C GLY A 45 0.82 2.67 -11.49
N LEU A 46 -0.05 2.53 -12.50
CA LEU A 46 -0.45 3.64 -13.36
C LEU A 46 -1.40 4.61 -12.62
N PRO A 47 -1.35 5.92 -12.92
CA PRO A 47 -2.31 6.86 -12.37
C PRO A 47 -3.76 6.51 -12.73
N ILE A 48 -4.69 6.80 -11.82
CA ILE A 48 -6.12 6.64 -12.07
C ILE A 48 -6.70 8.00 -12.44
N VAL A 49 -7.08 8.19 -13.70
CA VAL A 49 -7.64 9.43 -14.25
C VAL A 49 -9.16 9.46 -14.08
N GLY A 50 -9.72 10.63 -13.77
CA GLY A 50 -11.17 10.84 -13.65
C GLY A 50 -11.82 10.13 -12.45
N GLY A 51 -11.03 9.75 -11.46
CA GLY A 51 -11.51 9.21 -10.19
C GLY A 51 -12.07 10.32 -9.31
N VAL A 52 -13.22 10.08 -8.71
CA VAL A 52 -13.92 10.97 -7.79
C VAL A 52 -13.35 10.83 -6.38
N VAL A 53 -12.96 11.96 -5.78
CA VAL A 53 -12.39 12.05 -4.44
C VAL A 53 -13.28 12.91 -3.56
N GLN A 54 -13.73 12.35 -2.43
CA GLN A 54 -14.50 13.06 -1.42
C GLN A 54 -13.74 13.03 -0.09
N ILE A 55 -13.27 14.18 0.38
CA ILE A 55 -12.57 14.33 1.67
C ILE A 55 -13.54 14.99 2.65
N GLU A 56 -14.05 14.22 3.62
CA GLU A 56 -15.06 14.67 4.58
C GLU A 56 -16.15 15.58 3.96
N THR A 57 -16.24 16.84 4.41
CA THR A 57 -17.22 17.84 3.97
C THR A 57 -16.69 18.77 2.87
N MET A 58 -15.52 18.49 2.29
CA MET A 58 -14.98 19.28 1.18
C MET A 58 -15.81 19.07 -0.09
N GLU A 59 -15.62 19.93 -1.08
CA GLU A 59 -16.21 19.71 -2.40
C GLU A 59 -15.61 18.48 -3.08
N GLU A 60 -16.43 17.84 -3.91
CA GLU A 60 -16.01 16.69 -4.71
C GLU A 60 -14.93 17.13 -5.71
N MET A 61 -13.85 16.34 -5.81
CA MET A 61 -12.76 16.57 -6.74
C MET A 61 -12.63 15.39 -7.71
N GLN A 62 -12.00 15.63 -8.85
CA GLN A 62 -11.68 14.58 -9.81
C GLN A 62 -10.18 14.54 -10.07
N THR A 63 -9.62 13.34 -10.14
CA THR A 63 -8.21 13.14 -10.46
C THR A 63 -7.88 13.54 -11.90
N ASP A 64 -6.76 14.24 -12.08
CA ASP A 64 -6.24 14.61 -13.39
C ASP A 64 -5.50 13.46 -14.10
N GLU A 65 -4.83 13.75 -15.22
CA GLU A 65 -4.04 12.80 -16.02
C GLU A 65 -2.88 12.14 -15.24
N GLU A 66 -2.43 12.76 -14.15
CA GLU A 66 -1.42 12.19 -13.25
C GLU A 66 -2.04 11.52 -12.01
N GLY A 67 -3.36 11.32 -12.01
CA GLY A 67 -4.11 10.74 -10.90
C GLY A 67 -4.16 11.67 -9.68
N LYS A 68 -3.96 12.99 -9.87
CA LYS A 68 -3.76 13.98 -8.80
C LYS A 68 -5.03 14.78 -8.52
N VAL A 69 -5.25 15.12 -7.25
CA VAL A 69 -6.17 16.19 -6.81
C VAL A 69 -5.44 17.16 -5.89
N LEU A 70 -5.88 18.42 -5.89
CA LEU A 70 -5.44 19.47 -4.99
C LEU A 70 -6.59 19.89 -4.09
N PHE A 71 -6.31 20.07 -2.79
CA PHE A 71 -7.31 20.50 -1.82
C PHE A 71 -6.71 21.49 -0.83
N ALA A 72 -7.52 22.42 -0.33
CA ALA A 72 -7.05 23.40 0.64
C ALA A 72 -6.60 22.72 1.94
N VAL A 73 -5.56 23.28 2.58
CA VAL A 73 -5.13 22.84 3.92
C VAL A 73 -6.32 23.02 4.89
N PRO A 74 -6.79 21.96 5.57
CA PRO A 74 -7.84 22.08 6.57
C PRO A 74 -7.42 23.00 7.72
N GLU A 75 -8.39 23.70 8.32
CA GLU A 75 -8.14 24.59 9.46
C GLU A 75 -7.60 23.86 10.70
N GLN A 76 -7.93 22.58 10.84
CA GLN A 76 -7.54 21.76 11.99
C GLN A 76 -6.74 20.54 11.52
N ASP A 77 -5.63 20.29 12.20
CA ASP A 77 -4.91 19.02 12.12
C ASP A 77 -5.83 17.89 12.61
N GLY A 78 -5.68 16.71 12.01
CA GLY A 78 -6.51 15.57 12.36
C GLY A 78 -6.51 14.47 11.33
N ILE A 79 -7.35 13.46 11.59
CA ILE A 79 -7.60 12.37 10.65
C ILE A 79 -8.86 12.71 9.88
N LEU A 80 -8.75 12.80 8.56
CA LEU A 80 -9.87 13.05 7.67
C LEU A 80 -10.28 11.76 6.95
N ARG A 81 -11.58 11.47 6.94
CA ARG A 81 -12.13 10.38 6.11
C ARG A 81 -12.11 10.77 4.63
N THR A 82 -11.46 9.96 3.82
CA THR A 82 -11.40 10.14 2.36
C THR A 82 -12.05 8.95 1.67
N GLN A 83 -12.91 9.22 0.70
CA GLN A 83 -13.53 8.23 -0.16
C GLN A 83 -13.06 8.42 -1.60
N PHE A 84 -12.80 7.30 -2.27
CA PHE A 84 -12.40 7.28 -3.67
C PHE A 84 -13.32 6.36 -4.48
N PHE A 85 -13.79 6.86 -5.62
CA PHE A 85 -14.64 6.14 -6.55
C PHE A 85 -14.11 6.32 -7.98
N ALA A 86 -13.99 5.21 -8.72
CA ALA A 86 -13.68 5.26 -10.15
C ALA A 86 -14.28 4.04 -10.85
N GLU A 87 -14.68 4.19 -12.11
CA GLU A 87 -15.16 3.06 -12.91
C GLU A 87 -14.07 1.97 -13.02
N GLY A 88 -14.44 0.72 -12.83
CA GLY A 88 -13.50 -0.41 -12.86
C GLY A 88 -12.69 -0.61 -11.59
N TYR A 89 -12.85 0.23 -10.56
CA TYR A 89 -12.17 0.11 -9.26
C TYR A 89 -13.15 -0.26 -8.13
N ILE A 90 -12.59 -0.79 -7.04
CA ILE A 90 -13.33 -1.03 -5.80
C ILE A 90 -13.45 0.30 -5.04
N PRO A 91 -14.67 0.74 -4.68
CA PRO A 91 -14.85 1.90 -3.81
C PRO A 91 -14.04 1.76 -2.52
N THR A 92 -13.23 2.76 -2.21
CA THR A 92 -12.25 2.68 -1.13
C THR A 92 -12.43 3.86 -0.19
N GLU A 93 -12.65 3.56 1.09
CA GLU A 93 -12.63 4.54 2.17
C GLU A 93 -11.36 4.35 3.01
N PHE A 94 -10.64 5.43 3.28
CA PHE A 94 -9.41 5.38 4.06
C PHE A 94 -9.17 6.71 4.78
N PRO A 95 -8.45 6.69 5.92
CA PRO A 95 -8.04 7.90 6.61
C PRO A 95 -6.82 8.54 5.93
N ILE A 96 -6.82 9.86 5.82
CA ILE A 96 -5.61 10.67 5.62
C ILE A 96 -5.31 11.44 6.90
N GLU A 97 -4.04 11.67 7.20
CA GLU A 97 -3.63 12.40 8.41
C GLU A 97 -2.99 13.74 8.04
N ILE A 98 -3.60 14.81 8.54
CA ILE A 98 -3.08 16.18 8.47
C ILE A 98 -2.45 16.51 9.81
N MET A 99 -1.20 16.96 9.78
CA MET A 99 -0.48 17.39 10.97
C MET A 99 0.53 18.45 10.59
N ALA A 100 0.57 19.53 11.38
CA ALA A 100 1.33 20.74 11.11
C ALA A 100 1.03 21.32 9.71
N GLY A 101 -0.24 21.30 9.29
CA GLY A 101 -0.66 21.82 7.99
C GLY A 101 -0.13 21.06 6.78
N THR A 102 0.36 19.82 6.96
CA THR A 102 0.84 18.98 5.87
C THR A 102 0.27 17.56 5.93
N LEU A 103 0.29 16.87 4.78
CA LEU A 103 -0.07 15.47 4.65
C LEU A 103 1.19 14.62 4.50
N PHE A 104 1.37 13.69 5.43
CA PHE A 104 2.56 12.82 5.41
C PHE A 104 2.53 11.79 4.28
N PHE A 105 1.35 11.31 3.90
CA PHE A 105 1.21 10.21 2.97
C PHE A 105 0.18 10.56 1.90
N ASN A 106 0.65 10.77 0.67
CA ASN A 106 -0.16 11.36 -0.39
C ASN A 106 -0.26 10.53 -1.68
N ARG A 107 0.13 9.26 -1.66
CA ARG A 107 0.09 8.37 -2.83
C ARG A 107 -0.70 7.13 -2.47
N ILE A 108 -1.93 7.01 -2.97
CA ILE A 108 -2.87 5.99 -2.54
C ILE A 108 -3.04 4.95 -3.64
N SER A 109 -2.74 3.68 -3.36
CA SER A 109 -3.01 2.59 -4.29
C SER A 109 -4.42 2.03 -4.11
N ILE A 110 -5.18 1.94 -5.22
CA ILE A 110 -6.57 1.49 -5.26
C ILE A 110 -6.68 0.21 -6.07
N SER A 111 -7.42 -0.76 -5.53
CA SER A 111 -7.64 -2.04 -6.21
C SER A 111 -8.59 -1.89 -7.39
N PRO A 112 -8.23 -2.31 -8.63
CA PRO A 112 -9.23 -2.57 -9.65
C PRO A 112 -10.19 -3.67 -9.17
N LYS A 113 -11.39 -3.73 -9.76
CA LYS A 113 -12.31 -4.84 -9.55
C LYS A 113 -11.61 -6.16 -9.86
N MET A 114 -11.96 -7.19 -9.11
CA MET A 114 -11.37 -8.52 -9.19
C MET A 114 -12.42 -9.59 -8.91
N ASP A 115 -12.09 -10.84 -9.19
CA ASP A 115 -12.95 -11.98 -8.85
C ASP A 115 -13.22 -12.02 -7.33
N ILE A 116 -14.45 -12.36 -6.94
CA ILE A 116 -14.88 -12.41 -5.54
C ILE A 116 -14.11 -13.45 -4.72
N LYS A 117 -13.52 -14.47 -5.36
CA LYS A 117 -12.67 -15.48 -4.73
C LYS A 117 -11.25 -15.01 -4.46
N PHE A 118 -10.89 -13.81 -4.91
CA PHE A 118 -9.54 -13.27 -4.73
C PHE A 118 -9.48 -12.39 -3.50
N VAL A 119 -8.32 -12.40 -2.86
CA VAL A 119 -7.92 -11.44 -1.84
C VAL A 119 -6.73 -10.66 -2.37
N ARG A 120 -6.81 -9.33 -2.30
CA ARG A 120 -5.71 -8.44 -2.66
C ARG A 120 -5.31 -7.63 -1.44
N ILE A 121 -4.01 -7.64 -1.14
CA ILE A 121 -3.44 -6.95 0.00
C ILE A 121 -2.46 -5.93 -0.56
N VAL A 122 -2.71 -4.66 -0.26
CA VAL A 122 -1.95 -3.52 -0.76
C VAL A 122 -1.32 -2.84 0.45
N VAL A 123 0.00 -2.72 0.47
CA VAL A 123 0.71 -1.90 1.44
C VAL A 123 1.28 -0.69 0.72
N ASP A 124 0.93 0.49 1.20
CA ASP A 124 1.56 1.72 0.78
C ASP A 124 2.37 2.32 1.94
N TRP A 125 3.51 2.93 1.66
CA TRP A 125 4.34 3.63 2.63
C TRP A 125 5.06 4.83 1.98
N ASN A 126 5.61 5.71 2.82
CA ASN A 126 6.35 6.89 2.36
C ASN A 126 7.78 6.53 1.91
N LYS A 127 8.56 7.50 1.43
CA LYS A 127 9.93 7.28 0.92
C LYS A 127 10.87 6.53 1.87
N GLU A 128 10.71 6.76 3.17
CA GLU A 128 11.53 6.15 4.21
C GLU A 128 10.63 5.37 5.17
N PRO A 129 11.02 4.13 5.55
CA PRO A 129 12.19 3.39 5.06
C PRO A 129 12.06 3.05 3.58
N ARG A 130 13.21 2.99 2.89
CA ARG A 130 13.28 2.80 1.44
C ARG A 130 12.64 1.50 0.95
N ASP A 131 12.57 0.50 1.80
CA ASP A 131 12.26 -0.88 1.39
C ASP A 131 11.51 -1.60 2.52
N LEU A 132 10.22 -1.86 2.26
CA LEU A 132 9.32 -2.62 3.11
C LEU A 132 8.82 -3.84 2.33
N ASP A 133 9.25 -5.03 2.75
CA ASP A 133 8.86 -6.30 2.11
C ASP A 133 7.50 -6.78 2.65
N ALA A 134 6.56 -7.09 1.77
CA ALA A 134 5.34 -7.81 2.08
C ALA A 134 5.58 -9.33 2.11
N HIS A 135 5.08 -9.97 3.16
CA HIS A 135 5.16 -11.40 3.37
C HIS A 135 3.76 -11.97 3.56
N PHE A 136 3.37 -12.94 2.72
CA PHE A 136 2.13 -13.69 2.88
C PHE A 136 2.41 -15.18 2.96
N VAL A 137 2.09 -15.79 4.11
CA VAL A 137 2.40 -17.20 4.40
C VAL A 137 1.10 -17.98 4.53
N LYS A 138 0.98 -19.10 3.83
CA LYS A 138 0.00 -20.15 4.10
C LYS A 138 0.67 -21.25 4.92
N ASN A 139 0.11 -21.56 6.08
CA ASN A 139 0.64 -22.59 6.98
C ASN A 139 0.18 -24.00 6.57
N GLY A 140 0.92 -25.03 7.02
CA GLY A 140 0.60 -26.45 6.84
C GLY A 140 1.42 -27.15 5.75
N SER A 141 1.13 -28.44 5.52
CA SER A 141 1.93 -29.32 4.65
C SER A 141 1.94 -28.91 3.17
N ASN A 142 0.87 -28.26 2.71
CA ASN A 142 0.78 -27.63 1.37
C ASN A 142 0.83 -26.10 1.49
N GLY A 143 1.64 -25.64 2.45
CA GLY A 143 1.89 -24.23 2.73
C GLY A 143 2.78 -23.58 1.67
N TYR A 144 2.78 -22.26 1.66
CA TYR A 144 3.59 -21.47 0.75
C TYR A 144 3.93 -20.12 1.36
N HIS A 145 4.92 -19.44 0.81
CA HIS A 145 5.32 -18.10 1.26
C HIS A 145 5.57 -17.21 0.05
N ILE A 146 4.69 -16.21 -0.14
CA ILE A 146 4.82 -15.14 -1.13
C ILE A 146 5.61 -13.99 -0.50
N SER A 147 6.68 -13.58 -1.17
CA SER A 147 7.49 -12.39 -0.84
C SER A 147 8.33 -12.00 -2.05
N PHE A 148 9.13 -10.92 -1.95
CA PHE A 148 10.13 -10.58 -2.96
C PHE A 148 11.01 -11.76 -3.38
N ARG A 149 11.40 -12.62 -2.43
CA ARG A 149 12.25 -13.80 -2.72
C ARG A 149 11.51 -14.93 -3.42
N ASN A 150 10.19 -14.93 -3.37
CA ASN A 150 9.34 -15.95 -3.97
C ASN A 150 8.05 -15.31 -4.50
N MET A 151 8.18 -14.59 -5.62
CA MET A 151 7.13 -13.73 -6.16
C MET A 151 5.97 -14.50 -6.82
N LYS A 152 6.17 -15.78 -7.16
CA LYS A 152 5.19 -16.65 -7.83
C LYS A 152 5.29 -18.03 -7.22
N VAL A 153 4.34 -18.37 -6.34
CA VAL A 153 4.50 -19.56 -5.50
C VAL A 153 3.60 -20.71 -5.92
N LEU A 154 2.68 -20.49 -6.85
CA LEU A 154 1.70 -21.51 -7.22
C LEU A 154 1.73 -21.71 -8.74
N ASP A 155 1.97 -22.95 -9.17
CA ASP A 155 2.12 -23.35 -10.59
C ASP A 155 0.85 -23.06 -11.42
N ASP A 156 -0.29 -22.83 -10.76
CA ASP A 156 -1.58 -22.43 -11.33
C ASP A 156 -1.80 -20.89 -11.35
N GLY A 157 -0.82 -20.11 -10.86
CA GLY A 157 -0.92 -18.66 -10.75
C GLY A 157 -1.92 -18.18 -9.68
N SER A 158 -2.18 -18.96 -8.63
CA SER A 158 -3.10 -18.60 -7.53
C SER A 158 -2.50 -17.69 -6.45
N GLY A 159 -1.26 -17.23 -6.58
CA GLY A 159 -0.66 -16.26 -5.68
C GLY A 159 0.52 -15.53 -6.32
N MET A 160 0.46 -14.20 -6.35
CA MET A 160 1.48 -13.37 -7.00
C MET A 160 1.74 -12.08 -6.23
N LEU A 161 3.00 -11.64 -6.22
CA LEU A 161 3.38 -10.26 -5.93
C LEU A 161 3.19 -9.45 -7.23
N ASP A 162 2.07 -8.72 -7.34
CA ASP A 162 1.67 -7.98 -8.54
C ASP A 162 2.57 -6.77 -8.79
N ILE A 163 2.82 -6.01 -7.72
CA ILE A 163 3.77 -4.88 -7.70
C ILE A 163 4.77 -5.14 -6.59
N ASP A 164 6.03 -4.99 -6.96
CA ASP A 164 7.19 -5.06 -6.09
C ASP A 164 7.94 -3.73 -6.16
N ALA A 165 7.99 -3.01 -5.04
CA ALA A 165 8.65 -1.71 -4.92
C ALA A 165 9.90 -1.82 -4.04
N MET A 166 10.96 -2.43 -4.57
CA MET A 166 12.25 -2.61 -3.87
C MET A 166 12.93 -1.31 -3.40
N LYS A 167 12.46 -0.12 -3.82
CA LYS A 167 13.06 1.17 -3.47
C LYS A 167 12.04 2.29 -3.47
N GLY A 168 12.10 3.13 -2.44
CA GLY A 168 11.46 4.44 -2.40
C GLY A 168 10.05 4.39 -1.85
N TYR A 169 9.10 4.96 -2.58
CA TYR A 169 7.71 4.92 -2.21
C TYR A 169 7.15 3.55 -2.58
N GLY A 170 6.30 2.99 -1.70
CA GLY A 170 5.45 1.86 -2.10
C GLY A 170 4.57 2.17 -3.32
N PRO A 171 3.71 1.25 -3.76
CA PRO A 171 3.21 0.12 -2.98
C PRO A 171 3.97 -1.20 -3.19
N GLU A 172 3.68 -2.15 -2.31
CA GLU A 172 3.71 -3.57 -2.64
C GLU A 172 2.29 -4.12 -2.65
N THR A 173 2.00 -4.99 -3.62
CA THR A 173 0.67 -5.60 -3.76
C THR A 173 0.78 -7.10 -3.97
N ILE A 174 0.09 -7.86 -3.12
CA ILE A 174 -0.07 -9.30 -3.24
C ILE A 174 -1.53 -9.62 -3.58
N THR A 175 -1.75 -10.37 -4.67
CA THR A 175 -3.05 -10.98 -4.97
C THR A 175 -2.96 -12.49 -4.79
N VAL A 176 -3.91 -13.04 -4.03
CA VAL A 176 -4.07 -14.47 -3.76
C VAL A 176 -5.45 -14.90 -4.22
N LYS A 177 -5.51 -15.97 -5.00
CA LYS A 177 -6.74 -16.66 -5.41
C LYS A 177 -7.05 -17.75 -4.39
N GLU A 178 -8.34 -17.96 -4.13
CA GLU A 178 -8.83 -19.13 -3.38
C GLU A 178 -8.28 -19.24 -1.95
N VAL A 179 -8.46 -18.17 -1.16
CA VAL A 179 -8.25 -18.24 0.29
C VAL A 179 -9.27 -19.19 0.90
N THR A 180 -8.80 -20.32 1.43
CA THR A 180 -9.65 -21.39 1.98
C THR A 180 -9.98 -21.16 3.46
N THR A 181 -11.12 -21.67 3.92
CA THR A 181 -11.52 -21.56 5.33
C THR A 181 -10.78 -22.55 6.24
N THR A 182 -10.13 -23.57 5.68
CA THR A 182 -9.44 -24.63 6.42
C THR A 182 -7.95 -24.33 6.67
N ALA A 183 -7.37 -23.37 5.96
CA ALA A 183 -5.98 -22.98 6.13
C ALA A 183 -5.86 -21.73 7.03
N ILE A 184 -4.67 -21.58 7.61
CA ILE A 184 -4.26 -20.37 8.31
C ILE A 184 -3.30 -19.61 7.40
N TYR A 185 -3.56 -18.33 7.21
CA TYR A 185 -2.69 -17.43 6.46
C TYR A 185 -2.21 -16.30 7.35
N GLU A 186 -0.99 -15.84 7.17
CA GLU A 186 -0.40 -14.74 7.93
C GLU A 186 0.16 -13.70 6.96
N TYR A 187 -0.12 -12.43 7.27
CA TYR A 187 0.42 -11.30 6.52
C TYR A 187 1.26 -10.41 7.44
N SER A 188 2.50 -10.18 7.04
CA SER A 188 3.43 -9.31 7.75
C SER A 188 4.21 -8.42 6.78
N ILE A 189 4.69 -7.30 7.30
CA ILE A 189 5.60 -6.38 6.62
C ILE A 189 6.95 -6.44 7.32
N VAL A 190 8.03 -6.52 6.57
CA VAL A 190 9.39 -6.44 7.12
C VAL A 190 10.08 -5.18 6.64
N ASP A 191 10.63 -4.40 7.57
CA ASP A 191 11.52 -3.29 7.27
C ASP A 191 12.91 -3.82 6.89
N TYR A 192 13.08 -4.10 5.60
CA TYR A 192 14.34 -4.60 5.06
C TYR A 192 15.45 -3.57 5.17
N SER A 193 15.11 -2.28 5.02
CA SER A 193 16.06 -1.17 5.14
C SER A 193 16.74 -1.12 6.51
N ASN A 194 15.99 -1.40 7.58
CA ASN A 194 16.49 -1.34 8.95
C ASN A 194 16.62 -2.71 9.63
N GLN A 195 16.61 -3.82 8.87
CA GLN A 195 16.57 -5.19 9.44
C GLN A 195 17.72 -5.52 10.41
N ASN A 196 18.85 -4.81 10.33
CA ASN A 196 20.01 -5.01 11.22
C ASN A 196 19.92 -4.16 12.51
N ASN A 197 18.93 -3.27 12.64
CA ASN A 197 18.71 -2.44 13.81
C ASN A 197 17.36 -2.78 14.47
N LYS A 198 17.38 -3.73 15.41
CA LYS A 198 16.17 -4.18 16.13
C LYS A 198 15.46 -3.08 16.93
N ASN A 199 16.16 -1.99 17.24
CA ASN A 199 15.60 -0.84 17.95
C ASN A 199 15.15 0.29 17.00
N SER A 200 15.15 0.05 15.69
CA SER A 200 14.69 1.01 14.69
C SER A 200 13.23 1.36 14.91
N THR A 201 12.91 2.65 14.84
CA THR A 201 11.53 3.16 14.74
C THR A 201 11.11 3.36 13.28
N GLY A 202 11.99 3.09 12.31
CA GLY A 202 11.78 3.34 10.89
C GLY A 202 10.47 2.74 10.36
N LEU A 203 10.16 1.49 10.72
CA LEU A 203 8.88 0.88 10.35
C LEU A 203 7.67 1.64 10.92
N SER A 204 7.72 2.12 12.16
CA SER A 204 6.64 2.93 12.73
C SER A 204 6.55 4.33 12.12
N ASP A 205 7.69 4.90 11.75
CA ASP A 205 7.80 6.25 11.15
C ASP A 205 7.42 6.24 9.66
N SER A 206 7.41 5.06 9.02
CA SER A 206 6.97 4.85 7.64
C SER A 206 5.53 5.29 7.38
N LYS A 207 4.71 5.28 8.45
CA LYS A 207 3.25 5.43 8.40
C LYS A 207 2.57 4.47 7.41
N ALA A 208 3.16 3.31 7.18
CA ALA A 208 2.64 2.29 6.28
C ALA A 208 1.18 1.98 6.57
N THR A 209 0.39 1.86 5.50
CA THR A 209 -1.04 1.55 5.54
C THR A 209 -1.31 0.33 4.68
N VAL A 210 -1.93 -0.69 5.27
CA VAL A 210 -2.34 -1.93 4.60
C VAL A 210 -3.83 -1.89 4.34
N LYS A 211 -4.23 -2.07 3.07
CA LYS A 211 -5.63 -2.23 2.64
C LYS A 211 -5.84 -3.66 2.18
N VAL A 212 -6.86 -4.31 2.71
CA VAL A 212 -7.24 -5.68 2.33
C VAL A 212 -8.56 -5.62 1.57
N TYR A 213 -8.53 -6.04 0.31
CA TYR A 213 -9.67 -6.14 -0.58
C TYR A 213 -10.07 -7.60 -0.77
N GLY A 214 -11.36 -7.87 -0.89
CA GLY A 214 -11.93 -9.19 -1.16
C GLY A 214 -13.45 -9.09 -1.24
N ASP A 215 -14.12 -10.07 -1.86
CA ASP A 215 -15.58 -10.05 -2.00
C ASP A 215 -16.10 -8.74 -2.66
N GLY A 216 -15.35 -8.22 -3.62
CA GLY A 216 -15.68 -6.98 -4.34
C GLY A 216 -15.63 -5.69 -3.50
N LYS A 217 -15.12 -5.71 -2.28
CA LYS A 217 -15.10 -4.58 -1.35
C LYS A 217 -13.76 -4.40 -0.63
N LEU A 218 -13.56 -3.25 -0.01
CA LEU A 218 -12.52 -3.03 0.98
C LEU A 218 -12.96 -3.68 2.30
N LEU A 219 -12.21 -4.69 2.75
CA LEU A 219 -12.53 -5.47 3.96
C LEU A 219 -11.95 -4.84 5.22
N LYS A 220 -10.69 -4.40 5.16
CA LYS A 220 -9.95 -3.85 6.30
C LYS A 220 -8.91 -2.82 5.86
N VAL A 221 -8.64 -1.87 6.74
CA VAL A 221 -7.51 -0.94 6.68
C VAL A 221 -6.75 -1.06 7.99
N PHE A 222 -5.44 -1.25 7.91
CA PHE A 222 -4.54 -1.27 9.06
C PHE A 222 -3.49 -0.18 8.91
N GLN A 223 -3.22 0.56 9.97
CA GLN A 223 -2.11 1.53 10.02
C GLN A 223 -1.03 0.99 10.93
N VAL A 224 0.24 1.14 10.51
CA VAL A 224 1.37 0.68 11.32
C VAL A 224 1.34 1.32 12.71
N PRO A 225 1.52 0.55 13.80
CA PRO A 225 1.56 1.10 15.13
C PRO A 225 2.70 2.12 15.29
N ARG A 226 2.38 3.27 15.85
CA ARG A 226 3.28 4.44 15.89
C ARG A 226 4.13 4.48 17.14
N LYS A 227 5.28 5.17 17.06
CA LYS A 227 6.20 5.41 18.19
C LYS A 227 6.65 4.11 18.85
N LYS A 228 6.90 3.07 18.05
CA LYS A 228 7.33 1.75 18.51
C LYS A 228 8.57 1.32 17.75
N ALA A 229 9.50 0.70 18.47
CA ALA A 229 10.62 0.02 17.83
C ALA A 229 10.17 -1.35 17.30
N GLY A 230 10.74 -1.74 16.16
CA GLY A 230 10.52 -3.05 15.55
C GLY A 230 10.88 -3.05 14.07
N ILE A 231 11.23 -4.23 13.58
CA ILE A 231 11.63 -4.43 12.18
C ILE A 231 10.64 -5.32 11.42
N VAL A 232 9.66 -5.91 12.12
CA VAL A 232 8.55 -6.66 11.51
C VAL A 232 7.24 -6.14 12.07
N TRP A 233 6.26 -5.92 11.21
CA TRP A 233 4.88 -5.62 11.56
C TRP A 233 4.02 -6.82 11.19
N ASN A 234 3.56 -7.55 12.20
CA ASN A 234 2.55 -8.59 12.04
C ASN A 234 1.19 -7.90 11.94
N VAL A 235 0.61 -7.90 10.74
CA VAL A 235 -0.58 -7.07 10.45
C VAL A 235 -1.84 -7.83 10.85
N PHE A 236 -2.05 -9.00 10.24
CA PHE A 236 -3.22 -9.83 10.48
C PHE A 236 -2.94 -11.29 10.15
N LYS A 237 -3.84 -12.17 10.59
CA LYS A 237 -3.97 -13.53 10.07
C LYS A 237 -5.36 -13.76 9.50
N ILE A 238 -5.47 -14.68 8.54
CA ILE A 238 -6.75 -15.21 8.07
C ILE A 238 -6.90 -16.61 8.67
N GLU A 239 -7.97 -16.82 9.43
CA GLU A 239 -8.28 -18.09 10.08
C GLU A 239 -9.78 -18.30 10.00
N GLN A 240 -10.21 -19.49 9.55
CA GLN A 240 -11.64 -19.78 9.31
C GLN A 240 -12.28 -18.80 8.31
N GLY A 241 -11.50 -18.32 7.33
CA GLY A 241 -11.94 -17.33 6.34
C GLY A 241 -12.13 -15.91 6.90
N GLN A 242 -11.78 -15.66 8.17
CA GLN A 242 -11.94 -14.35 8.81
C GLN A 242 -10.59 -13.67 8.99
N ILE A 243 -10.53 -12.37 8.66
CA ILE A 243 -9.36 -11.53 8.94
C ILE A 243 -9.35 -11.20 10.45
N ARG A 244 -8.36 -11.71 11.17
CA ARG A 244 -8.10 -11.43 12.58
C ARG A 244 -6.91 -10.49 12.70
N GLU A 245 -7.15 -9.33 13.28
CA GLU A 245 -6.11 -8.33 13.52
C GLU A 245 -5.03 -8.85 14.49
N ILE A 246 -3.78 -8.55 14.18
CA ILE A 246 -2.63 -8.71 15.10
C ILE A 246 -2.06 -7.33 15.42
N ASN A 247 -1.78 -6.55 14.37
CA ASN A 247 -1.35 -5.16 14.40
C ASN A 247 -0.24 -4.84 15.41
N GLN A 248 0.87 -5.59 15.33
CA GLN A 248 1.95 -5.54 16.32
C GLN A 248 3.33 -5.44 15.64
N LEU A 249 4.16 -4.50 16.11
CA LEU A 249 5.59 -4.48 15.78
C LEU A 249 6.37 -5.44 16.69
N VAL A 250 7.31 -6.16 16.10
CA VAL A 250 8.24 -7.06 16.78
C VAL A 250 9.67 -6.85 16.27
N THR A 251 10.64 -7.27 17.07
CA THR A 251 12.08 -7.04 16.83
C THR A 251 12.80 -8.24 16.23
N ASN A 252 12.12 -9.37 16.08
CA ASN A 252 12.65 -10.60 15.51
C ASN A 252 11.80 -11.01 14.29
N ARG A 253 12.46 -11.56 13.28
CA ARG A 253 11.85 -12.19 12.11
C ARG A 253 11.39 -13.61 12.44
#